data_AF-A0A060NJM9-F1
#
_entry.id   AF-A0A060NJM9-F1
#
_cell.length_a   1.000
_cell.length_b   1.000
_cell.length_c   1.000
_cell.angle_alpha   90.00
_cell.angle_beta   90.00
_cell.angle_gamma   90.00
#
_symmetry.space_group_name_H-M   'P 1'
#
loop_
_entity.id
_entity.type
_entity.pdbx_description
1 polymer ?
#
loop_
_entity_poly.entity_id
_entity_poly.type
_entity_poly.pdbx_seq_one_letter_code
_entity_poly.pdbx_strand_id
1 'polypeptide(L)'
;MSAPAEPHAFSAADQQAVYRAVCDRRDMRHFSGATVADGVLQRLLSAAHHAPSVGFMQLWRFIRVCKSVLCLGPVEMFYQEPMLQTENCARCSAHADLVFENCWGQPAGHGKPSA
;
A
#
# COMPACT_ATOMS: atom_id res chain seq x y z
N MET A 1 34.60 26.14 -14.67
CA MET A 1 35.31 25.34 -13.66
C MET A 1 34.31 24.33 -13.13
N SER A 2 34.41 23.06 -13.55
CA SER A 2 33.52 22.01 -13.03
C SER A 2 33.99 21.62 -11.63
N ALA A 3 33.08 21.63 -10.66
CA ALA A 3 33.34 21.10 -9.32
C ALA A 3 33.76 19.62 -9.40
N PRO A 4 34.61 19.14 -8.47
CA PRO A 4 34.95 17.72 -8.39
C PRO A 4 33.68 16.88 -8.21
N ALA A 5 33.65 15.69 -8.82
CA ALA A 5 32.55 14.76 -8.66
C ALA A 5 32.53 14.26 -7.20
N GLU A 6 31.54 14.71 -6.43
CA GLU A 6 31.33 14.25 -5.06
C GLU A 6 31.09 12.72 -5.05
N PRO A 7 31.83 11.95 -4.24
CA PRO A 7 31.83 10.48 -4.31
C PRO A 7 30.47 9.84 -3.96
N HIS A 8 29.55 10.61 -3.38
CA HIS A 8 28.21 10.18 -3.01
C HIS A 8 27.10 10.84 -3.83
N ALA A 9 27.45 11.69 -4.80
CA ALA A 9 26.45 12.31 -5.66
C ALA A 9 25.86 11.27 -6.63
N PHE A 10 24.54 11.33 -6.80
CA PHE A 10 23.86 10.60 -7.87
C PHE A 10 24.38 11.04 -9.25
N SER A 11 24.34 10.12 -10.22
CA SER A 11 24.61 10.47 -11.62
C SER A 11 23.62 11.53 -12.11
N ALA A 12 23.98 12.30 -13.15
CA ALA A 12 23.07 13.29 -13.72
C ALA A 12 21.74 12.67 -14.17
N ALA A 13 21.79 11.43 -14.69
CA ALA A 13 20.59 10.69 -15.10
C ALA A 13 19.70 10.31 -13.89
N ASP A 14 20.30 9.83 -12.79
CA ASP A 14 19.57 9.47 -11.57
C ASP A 14 18.95 10.69 -10.90
N GLN A 15 19.69 11.81 -10.84
CA GLN A 15 19.17 13.08 -10.33
C GLN A 15 17.94 13.51 -11.13
N GLN A 16 18.04 13.48 -12.47
CA GLN A 16 16.92 13.85 -13.35
C GLN A 16 15.71 12.92 -13.15
N ALA A 17 15.93 11.62 -12.99
CA ALA A 17 14.86 10.66 -12.74
C ALA A 17 14.14 10.93 -11.40
N VAL A 18 14.88 11.21 -10.34
CA VAL A 18 14.31 11.57 -9.02
C VAL A 18 13.49 12.84 -9.12
N TYR A 19 14.05 13.92 -9.68
CA TYR A 19 13.33 15.19 -9.81
C TYR A 19 12.08 15.05 -10.68
N ARG A 20 12.16 14.29 -11.77
CA ARG A 20 11.00 14.00 -12.61
C ARG A 20 9.90 13.30 -11.83
N ALA A 21 10.22 12.25 -11.07
CA ALA A 21 9.24 11.53 -10.26
C ALA A 21 8.55 12.43 -9.22
N VAL A 22 9.31 13.34 -8.60
CA VAL A 22 8.77 14.30 -7.61
C VAL A 22 7.86 15.33 -8.27
N CYS A 23 8.30 15.94 -9.38
CA CYS A 23 7.56 16.99 -10.09
C CYS A 23 6.31 16.47 -10.81
N ASP A 24 6.38 15.27 -11.40
CA ASP A 24 5.27 14.68 -12.16
C ASP A 24 4.19 14.06 -11.25
N ARG A 25 4.45 13.90 -9.94
CA ARG A 25 3.51 13.29 -8.99
C ARG A 25 2.26 14.16 -8.82
N ARG A 26 1.09 13.58 -9.03
CA ARG A 26 -0.21 14.25 -8.85
C ARG A 26 -1.11 13.49 -7.88
N ASP A 27 -1.95 14.23 -7.17
CA ASP A 27 -3.13 13.72 -6.50
C ASP A 27 -4.20 13.38 -7.55
N MET A 28 -4.24 12.12 -8.00
CA MET A 28 -5.16 11.68 -9.05
C MET A 28 -6.55 11.36 -8.46
N ARG A 29 -7.60 11.93 -9.05
CA ARG A 29 -9.00 11.75 -8.60
C ARG A 29 -9.86 10.91 -9.55
N HIS A 30 -9.34 10.59 -10.73
CA HIS A 30 -9.98 9.73 -11.72
C HIS A 30 -8.98 8.68 -12.21
N PHE A 31 -9.39 7.41 -12.20
CA PHE A 31 -8.56 6.28 -12.62
C PHE A 31 -9.18 5.64 -13.87
N SER A 32 -8.36 5.04 -14.73
CA SER A 32 -8.79 4.45 -16.01
C SER A 32 -9.59 3.15 -15.87
N GLY A 33 -9.83 2.66 -14.65
CA GLY A 33 -10.46 1.35 -14.40
C GLY A 33 -9.59 0.14 -14.76
N ALA A 34 -8.38 0.35 -15.29
CA ALA A 34 -7.45 -0.72 -15.62
C ALA A 34 -6.92 -1.41 -14.36
N THR A 35 -6.61 -2.70 -14.50
CA THR A 35 -5.95 -3.47 -13.43
C THR A 35 -4.48 -3.09 -13.34
N VAL A 36 -3.98 -2.93 -12.11
CA VAL A 36 -2.56 -2.74 -11.85
C VAL A 36 -1.83 -4.05 -12.12
N ALA A 37 -0.77 -4.02 -12.93
CA ALA A 37 -0.01 -5.20 -13.30
C ALA A 37 0.58 -5.93 -12.08
N ASP A 38 0.77 -7.23 -12.22
CA ASP A 38 1.31 -8.09 -11.17
C ASP A 38 2.69 -7.59 -10.70
N GLY A 39 2.94 -7.67 -9.38
CA GLY A 39 4.19 -7.23 -8.76
C GLY A 39 4.39 -5.71 -8.63
N VAL A 40 3.62 -4.86 -9.31
CA VAL A 40 3.68 -3.39 -9.14
C VAL A 40 3.34 -3.01 -7.69
N LEU A 41 2.26 -3.59 -7.16
CA LEU A 41 1.84 -3.35 -5.78
C LEU A 41 2.97 -3.68 -4.79
N GLN A 42 3.64 -4.83 -4.97
CA GLN A 42 4.76 -5.24 -4.12
C GLN A 42 5.92 -4.24 -4.17
N ARG A 43 6.26 -3.72 -5.35
CA ARG A 43 7.28 -2.67 -5.49
C ARG A 43 6.90 -1.38 -4.77
N LEU A 44 5.63 -0.96 -4.84
CA LEU A 44 5.15 0.23 -4.13
C LEU A 44 5.23 0.06 -2.61
N LEU A 45 4.87 -1.11 -2.10
CA LEU A 45 4.91 -1.41 -0.67
C LEU A 45 6.34 -1.52 -0.15
N SER A 46 7.24 -2.12 -0.93
CA SER A 46 8.67 -2.14 -0.63
C SER A 46 9.25 -0.72 -0.56
N ALA A 47 8.89 0.15 -1.51
CA ALA A 47 9.29 1.56 -1.46
C ALA A 47 8.73 2.28 -0.23
N ALA A 48 7.46 2.03 0.12
CA ALA A 48 6.84 2.61 1.31
C ALA A 48 7.51 2.16 2.61
N HIS A 49 7.99 0.90 2.67
CA HIS A 49 8.70 0.35 3.83
C HIS A 49 10.07 1.00 4.07
N HIS A 50 10.68 1.61 3.04
CA HIS A 50 11.92 2.37 3.16
C HIS A 50 11.72 3.81 3.67
N ALA A 51 10.48 4.23 3.96
CA ALA A 51 10.24 5.51 4.59
C ALA A 51 10.94 5.59 5.97
N PRO A 52 11.36 6.77 6.42
CA PRO A 52 11.89 6.94 7.77
C PRO A 52 10.79 6.77 8.82
N SER A 53 11.17 6.30 10.02
CA SER A 53 10.27 6.24 11.19
C SER A 53 11.03 6.58 12.47
N VAL A 54 10.32 7.14 13.45
CA VAL A 54 10.89 7.43 14.78
C VAL A 54 11.33 6.13 15.41
N GLY A 55 12.58 6.07 15.87
CA GLY A 55 13.14 4.88 16.53
C GLY A 55 13.10 3.61 15.67
N PHE A 56 13.01 3.74 14.34
CA PHE A 56 12.84 2.61 13.42
C PHE A 56 11.62 1.72 13.71
N MET A 57 10.55 2.29 14.29
CA MET A 57 9.38 1.53 14.73
C MET A 57 8.47 1.03 13.61
N GLN A 58 8.57 1.61 12.40
CA GLN A 58 7.79 1.18 11.22
C GLN A 58 6.29 0.97 11.52
N LEU A 59 5.66 1.97 12.15
CA LEU A 59 4.29 1.89 12.69
C LEU A 59 3.19 1.72 11.61
N TRP A 60 3.54 1.68 10.33
CA TRP A 60 2.57 1.53 9.25
C TRP A 60 1.99 0.12 9.17
N ARG A 61 0.72 0.06 8.81
CA ARG A 61 0.02 -1.14 8.38
C ARG A 61 -0.66 -0.83 7.05
N PHE A 62 -0.49 -1.72 6.07
CA PHE A 62 -1.08 -1.57 4.74
C PHE A 62 -2.27 -2.51 4.62
N ILE A 63 -3.45 -1.95 4.36
CA ILE A 63 -4.68 -2.73 4.13
C ILE A 63 -5.01 -2.62 2.64
N ARG A 64 -5.12 -3.78 1.98
CA ARG A 64 -5.47 -3.85 0.55
C ARG A 64 -6.97 -4.07 0.39
N VAL A 65 -7.67 -3.07 -0.14
CA VAL A 65 -9.09 -3.18 -0.48
C VAL A 65 -9.24 -3.65 -1.93
N CYS A 66 -9.68 -4.90 -2.13
CA CYS A 66 -9.92 -5.46 -3.47
C CYS A 66 -11.39 -5.41 -3.89
N LYS A 67 -12.27 -5.43 -2.89
CA LYS A 67 -13.72 -5.36 -3.03
C LYS A 67 -14.19 -4.36 -2.00
N SER A 68 -14.99 -3.40 -2.43
CA SER A 68 -15.60 -2.42 -1.53
C SER A 68 -17.07 -2.25 -1.87
N VAL A 69 -17.87 -2.09 -0.83
CA VAL A 69 -19.14 -1.38 -0.90
C VAL A 69 -18.92 -0.10 -0.10
N LEU A 70 -19.14 1.04 -0.72
CA LEU A 70 -18.96 2.33 -0.08
C LEU A 70 -20.32 2.87 0.32
N CYS A 71 -20.55 3.04 1.62
CA CYS A 71 -21.72 3.75 2.13
C CYS A 71 -21.52 5.25 1.87
N LEU A 72 -22.25 5.81 0.90
CA LEU A 72 -22.12 7.21 0.48
C LEU A 72 -23.01 8.19 1.26
N GLY A 73 -23.51 7.81 2.44
CA GLY A 73 -24.41 8.65 3.21
C GLY A 73 -24.64 8.18 4.65
N PRO A 74 -25.40 8.96 5.45
CA PRO A 74 -25.77 8.57 6.79
C PRO A 74 -26.58 7.28 6.74
N VAL A 75 -26.17 6.32 7.56
CA VAL A 75 -26.84 5.04 7.70
C VAL A 75 -27.80 5.17 8.88
N GLU A 76 -29.11 5.14 8.64
CA GLU A 76 -30.13 5.25 9.69
C GLU A 76 -30.08 4.07 10.67
N MET A 77 -29.66 2.89 10.18
CA MET A 77 -29.49 1.68 10.98
C MET A 77 -28.44 0.75 10.38
N PHE A 78 -27.63 0.10 11.22
CA PHE A 78 -26.70 -0.92 10.75
C PHE A 78 -27.45 -2.16 10.25
N TYR A 79 -26.97 -2.73 9.13
CA TYR A 79 -27.45 -4.02 8.64
C TYR A 79 -27.18 -5.11 9.69
N GLN A 80 -28.08 -6.10 9.79
CA GLN A 80 -27.87 -7.27 10.66
C GLN A 80 -26.64 -8.08 10.25
N GLU A 81 -26.36 -8.13 8.94
CA GLU A 81 -25.18 -8.75 8.36
C GLU A 81 -24.52 -7.78 7.37
N PRO A 82 -23.20 -7.85 7.15
CA PRO A 82 -22.54 -7.02 6.15
C PRO A 82 -23.16 -7.24 4.76
N MET A 83 -23.52 -6.16 4.06
CA MET A 83 -24.17 -6.23 2.74
C MET A 83 -23.42 -7.11 1.73
N LEU A 84 -22.08 -7.15 1.79
CA LEU A 84 -21.29 -8.06 0.95
C LEU A 84 -21.64 -9.54 1.12
N GLN A 85 -22.07 -9.96 2.32
CA GLN A 85 -22.52 -11.32 2.61
C GLN A 85 -23.97 -11.53 2.19
N THR A 86 -24.84 -10.56 2.48
CA THR A 86 -26.26 -10.58 2.08
C THR A 86 -26.41 -10.69 0.57
N GLU A 87 -25.61 -9.95 -0.19
CA GLU A 87 -25.59 -9.98 -1.66
C GLU A 87 -24.74 -11.14 -2.23
N ASN A 88 -24.21 -12.02 -1.38
CA ASN A 88 -23.34 -13.15 -1.75
C ASN A 88 -22.09 -12.73 -2.57
N CYS A 89 -21.67 -11.47 -2.46
CA CYS A 89 -20.53 -10.88 -3.14
C CYS A 89 -19.19 -11.22 -2.47
N ALA A 90 -19.20 -11.45 -1.15
CA ALA A 90 -18.08 -11.97 -0.37
C ALA A 90 -18.58 -12.62 0.94
N ARG A 91 -17.85 -13.63 1.43
CA ARG A 91 -18.10 -14.25 2.74
C ARG A 91 -17.06 -13.77 3.75
N CYS A 92 -17.43 -13.76 5.04
CA CYS A 92 -16.45 -13.57 6.12
C CYS A 92 -15.32 -14.58 5.94
N SER A 93 -14.09 -14.09 5.85
CA SER A 93 -12.87 -14.91 5.80
C SER A 93 -12.19 -14.86 7.15
N ALA A 94 -11.38 -15.87 7.49
CA ALA A 94 -10.65 -15.83 8.74
C ALA A 94 -9.66 -14.65 8.71
N HIS A 95 -9.43 -14.01 9.85
CA HIS A 95 -8.49 -12.89 9.96
C HIS A 95 -7.10 -13.24 9.41
N ALA A 96 -6.65 -14.49 9.65
CA ALA A 96 -5.36 -15.00 9.17
C ALA A 96 -5.25 -15.01 7.63
N ASP A 97 -6.37 -15.10 6.91
CA ASP A 97 -6.39 -15.12 5.43
C ASP A 97 -6.35 -13.70 4.83
N LEU A 98 -6.59 -12.69 5.66
CA LEU A 98 -6.73 -11.29 5.25
C LEU A 98 -5.55 -10.42 5.69
N VAL A 99 -4.78 -10.87 6.69
CA VAL A 99 -3.62 -10.15 7.21
C VAL A 99 -2.34 -10.78 6.70
N PHE A 100 -1.51 -9.94 6.09
CA PHE A 100 -0.25 -10.29 5.48
C PHE A 100 0.85 -9.44 6.10
N GLU A 101 2.00 -10.04 6.40
CA GLU A 101 3.17 -9.32 6.90
C GLU A 101 4.23 -9.22 5.81
N ASN A 102 4.50 -7.98 5.38
CA ASN A 102 5.55 -7.61 4.43
C ASN A 102 5.46 -8.24 3.02
N CYS A 103 4.65 -9.28 2.81
CA CYS A 103 4.48 -9.98 1.54
C CYS A 103 3.05 -10.56 1.38
N TRP A 104 2.49 -10.47 0.17
CA TRP A 104 1.12 -10.85 -0.13
C TRP A 104 1.08 -12.33 -0.48
N GLY A 105 0.06 -13.06 0.00
CA GLY A 105 -0.05 -14.50 -0.21
C GLY A 105 0.69 -15.36 0.82
N GLN A 106 1.38 -14.75 1.78
CA GLN A 106 1.91 -15.41 2.98
C GLN A 106 1.11 -14.92 4.19
N PRO A 107 0.16 -15.73 4.71
CA PRO A 107 -0.65 -15.31 5.85
C PRO A 107 0.26 -14.95 7.02
N ALA A 108 -0.08 -13.87 7.74
CA ALA A 108 0.65 -13.47 8.93
C ALA A 108 0.68 -14.66 9.90
N GLY A 109 1.87 -15.23 10.10
CA GLY A 109 2.05 -16.36 10.99
C GLY A 109 1.59 -15.97 12.39
N HIS A 110 0.93 -16.88 13.10
CA HIS A 110 0.72 -16.75 14.55
C HIS A 110 2.07 -16.93 15.27
N GLY A 111 3.02 -16.04 15.03
CA GLY A 111 4.29 -16.01 15.72
C GLY A 111 4.07 -15.42 17.10
N LYS A 112 4.31 -16.22 18.15
CA LYS A 112 4.44 -15.68 19.51
C LYS A 112 5.44 -14.51 19.48
N PRO A 113 5.17 -13.40 20.18
CA PRO A 113 6.13 -12.31 20.27
C PRO A 113 7.46 -12.86 20.76
N SER A 114 8.52 -12.68 19.97
CA SER A 114 9.87 -12.95 20.45
C SER A 114 10.17 -11.93 21.54
N ALA A 115 10.57 -12.44 22.70
CA ALA A 115 11.15 -11.66 23.78
C ALA A 115 12.49 -11.05 23.36
#